data_AF-A0A9E0PXJ0-F1
#
_entry.id   AF-A0A9E0PXJ0-F1
#
_cell.length_a   1.000
_cell.length_b   1.000
_cell.length_c   1.000
_cell.angle_alpha   90.00
_cell.angle_beta   90.00
_cell.angle_gamma   90.00
#
_symmetry.space_group_name_H-M   'P 1'
#
loop_
_entity.id
_entity.type
_entity.pdbx_description
1 polymer ?
#
loop_
_entity_poly.entity_id
_entity_poly.type
_entity_poly.pdbx_seq_one_letter_code
_entity_poly.pdbx_strand_id
1 'polypeptide(L)'
;MSNSPTVTPKIKFDTQQVIPIASLMLVLFFGINYVMAASHGPNLEKWLTNSCLMGVSASKAVDTAMSYLKLAFSGNAAAFVPVQQAFIDFITFCFNATFASLDVQQVAVNCFFMWAFGASLEQRVGAGRFFMVCMLGSSLPWVLAYYEVVKTDPIHCYYGPFFLFCVLVGASFVFPPEKKINTEWFRSSRGNIFAKQEEDDFATRYQFKPMLFLVLFIAYETGMYFYVGKSYPILKNALILSGIGSIFIGYVAVSLIVWSATGSLKDGPMRLMCVKMYNDILRLDVGHETAIKGTAHALGLPPERVKEWVAKQRGKMQVS
;
A
#
# COMPACT_ATOMS: atom_id res chain seq x y z
N MET A 1 -13.77 -27.34 43.63
CA MET A 1 -13.04 -26.33 42.85
C MET A 1 -13.57 -26.40 41.42
N SER A 2 -14.49 -25.50 41.06
CA SER A 2 -15.11 -25.49 39.72
C SER A 2 -14.22 -24.73 38.75
N ASN A 3 -13.72 -25.41 37.72
CA ASN A 3 -13.03 -24.77 36.61
C ASN A 3 -14.07 -24.10 35.69
N SER A 4 -14.26 -22.80 35.87
CA SER A 4 -15.02 -21.95 34.96
C SER A 4 -14.31 -21.90 33.60
N PRO A 5 -14.95 -22.24 32.47
CA PRO A 5 -14.33 -22.07 31.17
C PRO A 5 -14.25 -20.58 30.84
N THR A 6 -13.03 -20.07 30.70
CA THR A 6 -12.73 -18.71 30.22
C THR A 6 -13.28 -18.55 28.80
N VAL A 7 -14.43 -17.87 28.70
CA VAL A 7 -15.00 -17.44 27.43
C VAL A 7 -14.11 -16.33 26.88
N THR A 8 -13.26 -16.65 25.92
CA THR A 8 -12.51 -15.63 25.16
C THR A 8 -13.48 -14.91 24.21
N PRO A 9 -13.71 -13.60 24.36
CA PRO A 9 -14.50 -12.84 23.40
C PRO A 9 -13.76 -12.78 22.07
N LYS A 10 -14.43 -13.22 20.99
CA LYS A 10 -13.93 -13.07 19.62
C LYS A 10 -14.01 -11.60 19.23
N ILE A 11 -12.86 -10.97 19.07
CA ILE A 11 -12.77 -9.59 18.57
C ILE A 11 -13.00 -9.65 17.06
N LYS A 12 -14.19 -9.24 16.64
CA LYS A 12 -14.43 -8.84 15.26
C LYS A 12 -13.74 -7.48 15.11
N PHE A 13 -12.67 -7.41 14.32
CA PHE A 13 -12.18 -6.13 13.86
C PHE A 13 -13.29 -5.56 12.98
N ASP A 14 -14.03 -4.58 13.50
CA ASP A 14 -14.76 -3.69 12.61
C ASP A 14 -13.70 -3.04 11.75
N THR A 15 -13.62 -3.50 10.50
CA THR A 15 -13.18 -2.65 9.41
C THR A 15 -14.08 -1.44 9.49
N GLN A 16 -13.53 -0.30 9.91
CA GLN A 16 -14.21 0.98 9.72
C GLN A 16 -14.76 0.93 8.29
N GLN A 17 -16.08 0.93 8.13
CA GLN A 17 -16.75 1.02 6.83
C GLN A 17 -16.57 2.42 6.23
N VAL A 18 -15.37 2.97 6.36
CA VAL A 18 -14.95 4.20 5.73
C VAL A 18 -14.60 3.80 4.31
N ILE A 19 -15.35 4.37 3.37
CA ILE A 19 -15.11 4.22 1.94
C ILE A 19 -13.62 4.54 1.68
N PRO A 20 -12.87 3.69 0.96
CA PRO A 20 -11.45 3.92 0.69
C PRO A 20 -11.29 5.02 -0.37
N ILE A 21 -11.46 6.28 0.05
CA ILE A 21 -11.50 7.47 -0.82
C ILE A 21 -10.18 7.62 -1.59
N ALA A 22 -9.04 7.44 -0.93
CA ALA A 22 -7.74 7.64 -1.58
C ALA A 22 -7.51 6.56 -2.66
N SER A 23 -7.85 5.31 -2.38
CA SER A 23 -7.78 4.21 -3.35
C SER A 23 -8.70 4.46 -4.55
N LEU A 24 -9.92 4.94 -4.30
CA LEU A 24 -10.86 5.31 -5.38
C LEU A 24 -10.32 6.49 -6.21
N MET A 25 -9.70 7.49 -5.60
CA MET A 25 -9.05 8.58 -6.33
C MET A 25 -7.90 8.07 -7.23
N LEU A 26 -7.07 7.16 -6.73
CA LEU A 26 -6.01 6.55 -7.53
C LEU A 26 -6.54 5.70 -8.69
N VAL A 27 -7.66 4.99 -8.47
CA VAL A 27 -8.39 4.29 -9.54
C VAL A 27 -8.86 5.26 -10.63
N LEU A 28 -9.39 6.42 -10.24
CA LEU A 28 -9.77 7.46 -11.20
C LEU A 28 -8.56 8.01 -11.98
N PHE A 29 -7.39 8.12 -11.35
CA PHE A 29 -6.18 8.57 -12.03
C PHE A 29 -5.72 7.64 -13.15
N PHE A 30 -5.89 6.31 -13.02
CA PHE A 30 -5.65 5.39 -14.14
C PHE A 30 -6.57 5.69 -15.33
N GLY A 31 -7.86 5.89 -15.07
CA GLY A 31 -8.84 6.21 -16.12
C GLY A 31 -8.55 7.56 -16.79
N ILE A 32 -8.27 8.60 -16.00
CA ILE A 32 -7.96 9.94 -16.53
C ILE A 32 -6.68 9.91 -17.37
N ASN A 33 -5.64 9.24 -16.88
CA ASN A 33 -4.37 9.14 -17.60
C ASN A 33 -4.56 8.40 -18.94
N TYR A 34 -5.32 7.30 -18.94
CA TYR A 34 -5.66 6.59 -20.18
C TYR A 34 -6.45 7.45 -21.16
N VAL A 35 -7.48 8.19 -20.70
CA VAL A 35 -8.25 9.10 -21.57
C VAL A 35 -7.37 10.21 -22.13
N MET A 36 -6.44 10.74 -21.32
CA MET A 36 -5.45 11.72 -21.76
C MET A 36 -4.50 11.13 -22.82
N ALA A 37 -4.06 9.89 -22.67
CA ALA A 37 -3.24 9.22 -23.68
C ALA A 37 -4.03 8.98 -24.98
N ALA A 38 -5.27 8.50 -24.88
CA ALA A 38 -6.13 8.21 -26.02
C ALA A 38 -6.55 9.48 -26.79
N SER A 39 -6.65 10.64 -26.13
CA SER A 39 -7.01 11.91 -26.79
C SER A 39 -5.89 12.48 -27.66
N HIS A 40 -4.63 12.02 -27.51
CA HIS A 40 -3.48 12.47 -28.30
C HIS A 40 -3.31 11.72 -29.64
N GLY A 41 -4.29 10.88 -30.02
CA GLY A 41 -4.37 10.23 -31.32
C GLY A 41 -4.39 8.70 -31.25
N PRO A 42 -4.42 8.00 -32.40
CA PRO A 42 -4.58 6.55 -32.45
C PRO A 42 -3.34 5.77 -31.98
N ASN A 43 -2.17 6.41 -31.93
CA ASN A 43 -0.90 5.76 -31.60
C ASN A 43 -0.55 5.97 -30.13
N LEU A 44 -1.20 5.19 -29.26
CA LEU A 44 -0.95 5.24 -27.81
C LEU A 44 0.50 4.90 -27.45
N GLU A 45 1.16 4.05 -28.24
CA GLU A 45 2.60 3.75 -28.14
C GLU A 45 3.46 5.02 -28.23
N LYS A 46 3.15 5.93 -29.17
CA LYS A 46 3.90 7.17 -29.34
C LYS A 46 3.75 8.08 -28.12
N TRP A 47 2.56 8.13 -27.54
CA TRP A 47 2.32 8.86 -26.30
C TRP A 47 3.14 8.26 -25.16
N LEU A 48 3.11 6.93 -24.99
CA LEU A 48 3.91 6.22 -23.98
C LEU A 48 5.40 6.50 -24.13
N THR A 49 5.96 6.43 -25.34
CA THR A 49 7.39 6.71 -25.58
C THR A 49 7.80 8.15 -25.29
N ASN A 50 6.87 9.10 -25.37
CA ASN A 50 7.14 10.51 -25.10
C ASN A 50 6.93 10.88 -23.63
N SER A 51 6.11 10.12 -22.90
CA SER A 51 5.67 10.45 -21.54
C SER A 51 6.20 9.50 -20.46
N CYS A 52 6.78 8.35 -20.84
CA CYS A 52 7.27 7.32 -19.91
C CYS A 52 8.80 7.12 -20.03
N LEU A 53 9.37 6.25 -19.18
CA LEU A 53 10.83 6.16 -19.00
C LEU A 53 11.51 5.52 -20.20
N MET A 54 12.19 6.32 -21.00
CA MET A 54 13.15 5.84 -22.00
C MET A 54 14.56 6.29 -21.63
N GLY A 55 15.52 5.37 -21.59
CA GLY A 55 16.85 5.63 -21.06
C GLY A 55 17.56 6.81 -21.73
N VAL A 56 17.47 6.91 -23.07
CA VAL A 56 18.10 8.00 -23.85
C VAL A 56 17.50 9.37 -23.54
N SER A 57 16.17 9.46 -23.43
CA SER A 57 15.49 10.72 -23.10
C SER A 57 15.74 11.12 -21.64
N ALA A 58 15.73 10.13 -20.74
CA ALA A 58 15.92 10.35 -19.31
C ALA A 58 17.34 10.79 -18.98
N SER A 59 18.37 10.22 -19.62
CA SER A 59 19.77 10.62 -19.36
C SER A 59 20.01 12.08 -19.73
N LYS A 60 19.49 12.53 -20.88
CA LYS A 60 19.58 13.93 -21.31
C LYS A 60 18.88 14.87 -20.33
N ALA A 61 17.71 14.49 -19.81
CA ALA A 61 16.97 15.27 -18.83
C ALA A 61 17.73 15.39 -17.50
N VAL A 62 18.31 14.28 -17.02
CA VAL A 62 19.09 14.25 -15.77
C VAL A 62 20.38 15.05 -15.90
N ASP A 63 21.11 14.95 -17.01
CA ASP A 63 22.32 15.75 -17.24
C ASP A 63 22.00 17.26 -17.23
N THR A 64 20.89 17.62 -17.86
CA THR A 64 20.39 19.00 -17.89
C THR A 64 20.02 19.48 -16.48
N ALA A 65 19.26 18.69 -15.71
CA ALA A 65 18.88 19.01 -14.35
C ALA A 65 20.10 19.15 -13.43
N MET A 66 21.09 18.26 -13.54
CA MET A 66 22.33 18.32 -12.77
C MET A 66 23.19 19.55 -13.12
N SER A 67 23.17 19.98 -14.39
CA SER A 67 23.85 21.21 -14.81
C SER A 67 23.23 22.46 -14.16
N TYR A 68 21.89 22.55 -14.12
CA TYR A 68 21.19 23.65 -13.45
C TYR A 68 21.36 23.61 -11.94
N LEU A 69 21.37 22.41 -11.34
CA LEU A 69 21.60 22.24 -9.91
C LEU A 69 22.99 22.75 -9.52
N LYS A 70 24.03 22.41 -10.29
CA LYS A 70 25.40 22.92 -10.08
C LYS A 70 25.46 24.45 -10.18
N LEU A 71 24.77 25.04 -11.15
CA LEU A 71 24.69 26.50 -11.32
C LEU A 71 23.92 27.19 -10.18
N ALA A 72 22.86 26.55 -9.66
CA ALA A 72 22.14 27.06 -8.50
C ALA A 72 23.01 27.03 -7.23
N PHE A 73 23.76 25.95 -7.03
CA PHE A 73 24.70 25.83 -5.91
C PHE A 73 25.93 26.73 -6.02
N SER A 74 26.28 27.22 -7.21
CA SER A 74 27.31 28.24 -7.38
C SER A 74 26.83 29.66 -7.07
N GLY A 75 25.64 29.83 -6.50
CA GLY A 75 25.10 31.12 -6.07
C GLY A 75 24.35 31.91 -7.14
N ASN A 76 24.09 31.32 -8.31
CA ASN A 76 23.29 31.97 -9.35
C ASN A 76 21.79 31.82 -9.06
N ALA A 77 21.17 32.86 -8.51
CA ALA A 77 19.74 32.88 -8.20
C ALA A 77 18.85 32.59 -9.42
N ALA A 78 19.29 32.95 -10.64
CA ALA A 78 18.54 32.70 -11.87
C ALA A 78 18.48 31.20 -12.25
N ALA A 79 19.37 30.37 -11.70
CA ALA A 79 19.38 28.93 -11.93
C ALA A 79 18.38 28.16 -11.03
N PHE A 80 17.74 28.80 -10.04
CA PHE A 80 16.71 28.14 -9.23
C PHE A 80 15.42 27.88 -10.00
N VAL A 81 15.02 28.80 -10.87
CA VAL A 81 13.80 28.65 -11.70
C VAL A 81 13.86 27.39 -12.58
N PRO A 82 14.93 27.13 -13.37
CA PRO A 82 15.02 25.91 -14.16
C PRO A 82 15.15 24.63 -13.30
N VAL A 83 15.74 24.71 -12.10
CA VAL A 83 15.76 23.56 -11.16
C VAL A 83 14.35 23.21 -10.67
N GLN A 84 13.55 24.22 -10.31
CA GLN A 84 12.17 24.00 -9.89
C GLN A 84 11.33 23.40 -11.02
N GLN A 85 11.47 23.90 -12.25
CA GLN A 85 10.78 23.35 -13.41
C GLN A 85 11.17 21.89 -13.66
N ALA A 86 12.46 21.58 -13.64
CA ALA A 86 12.94 20.20 -13.82
C ALA A 86 12.39 19.24 -12.76
N PHE A 87 12.19 19.72 -11.53
CA PHE A 87 11.58 18.92 -10.47
C PHE A 87 10.09 18.66 -10.71
N ILE A 88 9.34 19.67 -11.15
CA ILE A 88 7.92 19.53 -11.52
C ILE A 88 7.78 18.56 -12.70
N ASP A 89 8.63 18.70 -13.72
CA ASP A 89 8.64 17.83 -14.88
C ASP A 89 8.96 16.38 -14.48
N PHE A 90 9.90 16.18 -13.56
CA PHE A 90 10.23 14.85 -13.02
C PHE A 90 9.05 14.21 -12.28
N ILE A 91 8.35 14.95 -11.41
CA ILE A 91 7.16 14.44 -10.72
C ILE A 91 6.06 14.09 -11.72
N THR A 92 5.83 14.98 -12.70
CA THR A 92 4.82 14.79 -13.74
C THR A 92 5.11 13.54 -14.57
N PHE A 93 6.38 13.36 -14.94
CA PHE A 93 6.87 12.16 -15.61
C PHE A 93 6.62 10.90 -14.77
N CYS A 94 7.02 10.90 -13.49
CA CYS A 94 6.85 9.75 -12.60
C CYS A 94 5.37 9.38 -12.44
N PHE A 95 4.52 10.40 -12.28
CA PHE A 95 3.07 10.21 -12.20
C PHE A 95 2.53 9.64 -13.51
N ASN A 96 2.86 10.23 -14.65
CA ASN A 96 2.39 9.76 -15.95
C ASN A 96 2.85 8.34 -16.23
N ALA A 97 4.12 8.02 -15.98
CA ALA A 97 4.68 6.70 -16.17
C ALA A 97 4.02 5.65 -15.26
N THR A 98 3.71 6.00 -14.00
CA THR A 98 3.05 5.10 -13.04
C THR A 98 1.60 4.78 -13.43
N PHE A 99 0.84 5.78 -13.85
CA PHE A 99 -0.59 5.62 -14.17
C PHE A 99 -0.87 5.31 -15.64
N ALA A 100 0.16 5.26 -16.47
CA ALA A 100 0.06 4.88 -17.88
C ALA A 100 -0.43 3.44 -18.06
N SER A 101 -1.20 3.21 -19.11
CA SER A 101 -1.67 1.88 -19.51
C SER A 101 -1.85 1.86 -21.02
N LEU A 102 -1.55 0.71 -21.64
CA LEU A 102 -1.52 0.52 -23.08
C LEU A 102 -2.92 0.34 -23.69
N ASP A 103 -3.83 -0.32 -22.97
CA ASP A 103 -5.18 -0.57 -23.44
C ASP A 103 -6.21 -0.54 -22.29
N VAL A 104 -7.49 -0.55 -22.64
CA VAL A 104 -8.61 -0.50 -21.70
C VAL A 104 -8.61 -1.72 -20.77
N GLN A 105 -8.15 -2.88 -21.25
CA GLN A 105 -8.14 -4.12 -20.46
C GLN A 105 -7.10 -4.02 -19.34
N GLN A 106 -5.91 -3.51 -19.67
CA GLN A 106 -4.84 -3.23 -18.72
C GLN A 106 -5.30 -2.18 -17.70
N VAL A 107 -5.99 -1.12 -18.12
CA VAL A 107 -6.57 -0.13 -17.20
C VAL A 107 -7.54 -0.80 -16.23
N ALA A 108 -8.47 -1.62 -16.71
CA ALA A 108 -9.46 -2.28 -15.86
C ALA A 108 -8.80 -3.20 -14.81
N VAL A 109 -7.79 -3.98 -15.21
CA VAL A 109 -7.06 -4.86 -14.31
C VAL A 109 -6.20 -4.06 -13.31
N ASN A 110 -5.54 -3.00 -13.76
CA ASN A 110 -4.79 -2.09 -12.89
C ASN A 110 -5.71 -1.41 -11.86
N CYS A 111 -6.89 -0.96 -12.27
CA CYS A 111 -7.91 -0.43 -11.36
C CYS A 111 -8.34 -1.47 -10.32
N PHE A 112 -8.53 -2.72 -10.73
CA PHE A 112 -8.88 -3.81 -9.81
C PHE A 112 -7.76 -4.06 -8.78
N PHE A 113 -6.50 -4.16 -9.21
CA PHE A 113 -5.39 -4.36 -8.29
C PHE A 113 -5.17 -3.16 -7.36
N MET A 114 -5.29 -1.93 -7.88
CA MET A 114 -5.22 -0.72 -7.06
C MET A 114 -6.32 -0.70 -6.00
N TRP A 115 -7.55 -1.07 -6.36
CA TRP A 115 -8.64 -1.18 -5.40
C TRP A 115 -8.38 -2.29 -4.38
N ALA A 116 -8.00 -3.48 -4.83
CA ALA A 116 -7.77 -4.63 -3.94
C ALA A 116 -6.66 -4.33 -2.93
N PHE A 117 -5.44 -4.01 -3.41
CA PHE A 117 -4.32 -3.73 -2.51
C PHE A 117 -4.51 -2.41 -1.76
N GLY A 118 -4.96 -1.36 -2.46
CA GLY A 118 -5.12 -0.03 -1.90
C GLY A 118 -6.17 0.03 -0.80
N ALA A 119 -7.38 -0.48 -1.04
CA ALA A 119 -8.47 -0.38 -0.05
C ALA A 119 -8.10 -1.09 1.25
N SER A 120 -7.48 -2.28 1.15
CA SER A 120 -7.07 -3.04 2.33
C SER A 120 -5.99 -2.33 3.16
N LEU A 121 -5.06 -1.62 2.50
CA LEU A 121 -4.00 -0.86 3.15
C LEU A 121 -4.51 0.48 3.69
N GLU A 122 -5.36 1.17 2.94
CA GLU A 122 -5.99 2.43 3.33
C GLU A 122 -6.79 2.27 4.62
N GLN A 123 -7.57 1.20 4.74
CA GLN A 123 -8.31 0.89 5.96
C GLN A 123 -7.41 0.64 7.18
N ARG A 124 -6.16 0.20 6.98
CA ARG A 124 -5.22 -0.10 8.07
C ARG A 124 -4.38 1.10 8.47
N VAL A 125 -3.93 1.90 7.50
CA VAL A 125 -2.99 3.01 7.72
C VAL A 125 -3.70 4.36 7.82
N GLY A 126 -4.87 4.49 7.20
CA GLY A 126 -5.63 5.73 7.01
C GLY A 126 -5.33 6.41 5.66
N ALA A 127 -6.32 7.10 5.10
CA ALA A 127 -6.29 7.70 3.76
C ALA A 127 -5.09 8.62 3.50
N GLY A 128 -4.81 9.58 4.40
CA GLY A 128 -3.71 10.54 4.20
C GLY A 128 -2.32 9.90 4.16
N ARG A 129 -2.08 8.91 5.04
CA ARG A 129 -0.81 8.16 5.08
C ARG A 129 -0.68 7.21 3.90
N PHE A 130 -1.78 6.55 3.53
CA PHE A 130 -1.83 5.71 2.34
C PHE A 130 -1.50 6.53 1.07
N PHE A 131 -2.07 7.73 0.94
CA PHE A 131 -1.77 8.62 -0.17
C PHE A 131 -0.29 9.03 -0.20
N MET A 132 0.33 9.35 0.94
CA MET A 132 1.78 9.61 1.02
C MET A 132 2.61 8.41 0.57
N VAL A 133 2.25 7.18 0.97
CA VAL A 133 2.93 5.96 0.52
C VAL A 133 2.80 5.80 -0.99
N CYS A 134 1.63 6.08 -1.57
CA CYS A 134 1.43 6.02 -3.01
C CYS A 134 2.24 7.08 -3.76
N MET A 135 2.34 8.31 -3.24
CA MET A 135 3.18 9.36 -3.82
C MET A 135 4.68 9.02 -3.78
N LEU A 136 5.15 8.42 -2.68
CA LEU A 136 6.52 7.92 -2.58
C LEU A 136 6.74 6.72 -3.51
N GLY A 137 5.75 5.82 -3.59
CA GLY A 137 5.80 4.64 -4.44
C GLY A 137 5.66 4.93 -5.94
N SER A 138 5.08 6.07 -6.31
CA SER A 138 5.00 6.52 -7.70
C SER A 138 6.20 7.36 -8.12
N SER A 139 7.15 7.68 -7.23
CA SER A 139 8.31 8.53 -7.54
C SER A 139 9.65 7.85 -7.27
N LEU A 140 9.88 7.33 -6.06
CA LEU A 140 11.17 6.75 -5.67
C LEU A 140 11.57 5.52 -6.52
N PRO A 141 10.67 4.57 -6.83
CA PRO A 141 11.02 3.46 -7.71
C PRO A 141 11.51 3.86 -9.10
N TRP A 142 11.01 4.96 -9.66
CA TRP A 142 11.44 5.43 -10.97
C TRP A 142 12.87 5.96 -10.97
N VAL A 143 13.35 6.45 -9.83
CA VAL A 143 14.78 6.79 -9.66
C VAL A 143 15.64 5.54 -9.74
N LEU A 144 15.22 4.44 -9.10
CA LEU A 144 15.93 3.16 -9.18
C LEU A 144 15.88 2.58 -10.60
N ALA A 145 14.70 2.63 -11.23
CA ALA A 145 14.49 2.18 -12.60
C ALA A 145 15.37 2.96 -13.57
N TYR A 146 15.50 4.29 -13.39
CA TYR A 146 16.40 5.10 -14.21
C TYR A 146 17.85 4.57 -14.22
N TYR A 147 18.42 4.29 -13.04
CA TYR A 147 19.80 3.77 -12.95
C TYR A 147 19.96 2.39 -13.59
N GLU A 148 18.93 1.54 -13.51
CA GLU A 148 18.92 0.23 -14.14
C GLU A 148 18.81 0.32 -15.67
N VAL A 149 17.90 1.16 -16.16
CA VAL A 149 17.58 1.32 -17.60
C VAL A 149 18.73 1.96 -18.35
N VAL A 150 19.32 3.04 -17.83
CA VAL A 150 20.43 3.75 -18.50
C VAL A 150 21.64 2.82 -18.69
N LYS A 151 21.88 1.91 -17.75
CA LYS A 151 23.01 0.99 -17.80
C LYS A 151 22.76 -0.21 -18.71
N THR A 152 21.53 -0.71 -18.76
CA THR A 152 21.24 -2.06 -19.28
C THR A 152 20.46 -2.04 -20.58
N ASP A 153 19.47 -1.15 -20.71
CA ASP A 153 18.45 -1.22 -21.78
C ASP A 153 17.96 0.19 -22.17
N PRO A 154 18.81 1.07 -22.74
CA PRO A 154 18.46 2.48 -22.96
C PRO A 154 17.38 2.71 -24.03
N ILE A 155 17.16 1.72 -24.90
CA ILE A 155 16.25 1.80 -26.05
C ILE A 155 14.79 1.51 -25.64
N HIS A 156 14.57 0.78 -24.55
CA HIS A 156 13.24 0.36 -24.14
C HIS A 156 12.54 1.47 -23.34
N CYS A 157 11.21 1.54 -23.51
CA CYS A 157 10.34 2.44 -22.77
C CYS A 157 9.62 1.67 -21.65
N TYR A 158 9.79 2.10 -20.41
CA TYR A 158 9.19 1.50 -19.22
C TYR A 158 7.99 2.31 -18.75
N TYR A 159 6.87 1.62 -18.51
CA TYR A 159 5.60 2.24 -18.13
C TYR A 159 4.76 1.31 -17.24
N GLY A 160 3.76 1.90 -16.58
CA GLY A 160 2.73 1.20 -15.85
C GLY A 160 2.93 1.17 -14.32
N PRO A 161 1.92 0.67 -13.60
CA PRO A 161 1.88 0.71 -12.15
C PRO A 161 2.67 -0.39 -11.45
N PHE A 162 3.45 -1.19 -12.17
CA PHE A 162 4.20 -2.33 -11.64
C PHE A 162 4.96 -1.97 -10.35
N PHE A 163 5.73 -0.88 -10.37
CA PHE A 163 6.49 -0.44 -9.20
C PHE A 163 5.61 0.00 -8.03
N LEU A 164 4.51 0.70 -8.31
CA LEU A 164 3.54 1.11 -7.30
C LEU A 164 2.89 -0.11 -6.66
N PHE A 165 2.51 -1.12 -7.44
CA PHE A 165 1.99 -2.38 -6.90
C PHE A 165 3.04 -3.15 -6.10
N CYS A 166 4.30 -3.18 -6.52
CA CYS A 166 5.39 -3.72 -5.71
C CYS A 166 5.53 -3.00 -4.36
N VAL A 167 5.42 -1.67 -4.33
CA VAL A 167 5.41 -0.88 -3.09
C VAL A 167 4.22 -1.27 -2.20
N LEU A 168 3.01 -1.41 -2.77
CA LEU A 168 1.82 -1.83 -2.01
C LEU A 168 1.95 -3.26 -1.47
N VAL A 169 2.54 -4.17 -2.24
CA VAL A 169 2.87 -5.53 -1.77
C VAL A 169 3.84 -5.46 -0.59
N GLY A 170 4.93 -4.67 -0.71
CA GLY A 170 5.87 -4.45 0.39
C GLY A 170 5.22 -3.87 1.65
N ALA A 171 4.33 -2.89 1.47
CA ALA A 171 3.53 -2.31 2.53
C ALA A 171 2.63 -3.34 3.24
N SER A 172 2.06 -4.29 2.48
CA SER A 172 1.19 -5.33 3.03
C SER A 172 1.92 -6.29 3.98
N PHE A 173 3.23 -6.51 3.81
CA PHE A 173 4.02 -7.36 4.70
C PHE A 173 4.21 -6.77 6.10
N VAL A 174 4.03 -5.45 6.29
CA VAL A 174 4.09 -4.81 7.62
C VAL A 174 2.90 -5.24 8.49
N PHE A 175 1.77 -5.59 7.87
CA PHE A 175 0.55 -6.00 8.54
C PHE A 175 0.26 -7.47 8.27
N PRO A 176 0.86 -8.41 9.03
CA PRO A 176 0.62 -9.83 8.84
C PRO A 176 -0.88 -10.15 8.93
N PRO A 177 -1.39 -11.09 8.11
CA PRO A 177 -2.80 -11.45 8.14
C PRO A 177 -3.17 -11.96 9.53
N GLU A 178 -4.29 -11.47 10.05
CA GLU A 178 -4.85 -11.99 11.30
C GLU A 178 -5.18 -13.47 11.09
N LYS A 179 -4.41 -14.34 11.73
CA LYS A 179 -4.76 -15.76 11.79
C LYS A 179 -6.02 -15.87 12.63
N LYS A 180 -7.17 -15.96 11.96
CA LYS A 180 -8.40 -16.45 12.59
C LYS A 180 -8.12 -17.89 13.03
N ILE A 181 -7.77 -18.07 14.30
CA ILE A 181 -7.66 -19.40 14.91
C ILE A 181 -9.06 -20.00 14.81
N ASN A 182 -9.20 -21.06 14.02
CA ASN A 182 -10.49 -21.70 13.84
C ASN A 182 -10.86 -22.43 15.15
N THR A 183 -11.59 -21.75 16.03
CA THR A 183 -12.01 -22.30 17.33
C THR A 183 -13.08 -23.37 17.18
N GLU A 184 -13.53 -23.70 15.96
CA GLU A 184 -14.46 -24.79 15.69
C GLU A 184 -13.94 -26.13 16.21
N TRP A 185 -12.62 -26.34 16.17
CA TRP A 185 -12.01 -27.55 16.72
C TRP A 185 -11.96 -27.58 18.26
N PHE A 186 -12.20 -26.44 18.93
CA PHE A 186 -12.09 -26.30 20.39
C PHE A 186 -13.43 -26.05 21.11
N ARG A 187 -14.59 -26.12 20.43
CA ARG A 187 -15.90 -26.07 21.11
C ARG A 187 -16.92 -27.04 20.53
N SER A 188 -17.08 -28.18 21.22
CA SER A 188 -18.41 -28.67 21.56
C SER A 188 -18.32 -29.50 22.85
N SER A 189 -18.28 -28.82 23.99
CA SER A 189 -18.66 -29.43 25.25
C SER A 189 -20.07 -28.94 25.56
N ARG A 190 -21.06 -29.80 25.29
CA ARG A 190 -22.47 -29.80 25.75
C ARG A 190 -23.03 -28.42 26.15
N GLY A 191 -23.65 -27.71 25.20
CA GLY A 191 -24.49 -26.54 25.53
C GLY A 191 -24.90 -25.65 24.35
N ASN A 192 -24.15 -25.67 23.24
CA ASN A 192 -24.35 -24.75 22.11
C ASN A 192 -25.34 -25.23 21.02
N ILE A 193 -26.24 -26.16 21.34
CA ILE A 193 -27.17 -26.75 20.35
C ILE A 193 -28.22 -25.73 19.85
N PHE A 194 -28.40 -24.61 20.57
CA PHE A 194 -29.30 -23.52 20.19
C PHE A 194 -28.59 -22.22 19.79
N ALA A 195 -27.26 -22.21 19.72
CA ALA A 195 -26.56 -21.09 19.13
C ALA A 195 -26.77 -21.17 17.62
N LYS A 196 -27.68 -20.33 17.09
CA LYS A 196 -27.84 -20.10 15.66
C LYS A 196 -26.43 -19.94 15.08
N GLN A 197 -26.02 -20.83 14.18
CA GLN A 197 -24.78 -20.63 13.42
C GLN A 197 -24.89 -19.20 12.89
N GLU A 198 -24.00 -18.30 13.31
CA GLU A 198 -23.86 -17.02 12.62
C GLU A 198 -23.63 -17.43 11.16
N GLU A 199 -24.58 -17.10 10.28
CA GLU A 199 -24.39 -17.26 8.85
C GLU A 199 -23.09 -16.54 8.54
N ASP A 200 -22.04 -17.30 8.25
CA ASP A 200 -20.80 -16.75 7.73
C ASP A 200 -21.20 -16.04 6.45
N ASP A 201 -21.35 -14.73 6.56
CA ASP A 201 -21.69 -13.85 5.46
C ASP A 201 -20.77 -14.23 4.29
N PHE A 202 -21.30 -14.60 3.13
CA PHE A 202 -20.48 -15.14 2.04
C PHE A 202 -19.36 -14.16 1.63
N ALA A 203 -19.57 -12.86 1.88
CA ALA A 203 -18.56 -11.82 1.78
C ALA A 203 -17.34 -12.04 2.70
N THR A 204 -17.53 -12.60 3.90
CA THR A 204 -16.44 -12.93 4.82
C THR A 204 -15.66 -14.20 4.45
N ARG A 205 -16.22 -15.12 3.66
CA ARG A 205 -15.46 -16.24 3.06
C ARG A 205 -14.48 -15.78 1.97
N TYR A 206 -14.79 -14.67 1.32
CA TYR A 206 -13.88 -13.93 0.45
C TYR A 206 -13.06 -12.88 1.21
N GLN A 207 -12.88 -13.04 2.52
CA GLN A 207 -11.93 -12.23 3.26
C GLN A 207 -10.57 -12.28 2.58
N PHE A 208 -10.11 -11.08 2.26
CA PHE A 208 -8.91 -10.74 1.53
C PHE A 208 -7.76 -11.70 1.87
N LYS A 209 -7.49 -12.70 1.03
CA LYS A 209 -6.34 -13.61 1.16
C LYS A 209 -5.15 -12.92 0.49
N PRO A 210 -4.23 -12.26 1.22
CA PRO A 210 -3.19 -11.45 0.59
C PRO A 210 -2.30 -12.27 -0.34
N MET A 211 -2.08 -13.55 0.02
CA MET A 211 -1.32 -14.50 -0.81
C MET A 211 -2.00 -14.85 -2.13
N LEU A 212 -3.34 -14.93 -2.16
CA LEU A 212 -4.06 -15.18 -3.42
C LEU A 212 -3.88 -14.00 -4.38
N PHE A 213 -4.04 -12.78 -3.88
CA PHE A 213 -3.86 -11.56 -4.67
C PHE A 213 -2.41 -11.38 -5.12
N LEU A 214 -1.44 -11.74 -4.28
CA LEU A 214 -0.03 -11.75 -4.66
C LEU A 214 0.24 -12.72 -5.81
N VAL A 215 -0.29 -13.95 -5.74
CA VAL A 215 -0.14 -14.94 -6.81
C VAL A 215 -0.81 -14.47 -8.11
N LEU A 216 -2.03 -13.92 -8.01
CA LEU A 216 -2.73 -13.34 -9.16
C LEU A 216 -1.96 -12.17 -9.77
N PHE A 217 -1.37 -11.31 -8.95
CA PHE A 217 -0.53 -10.20 -9.38
C PHE A 217 0.72 -10.69 -10.13
N ILE A 218 1.45 -11.65 -9.58
CA ILE A 218 2.62 -12.24 -10.22
C ILE A 218 2.24 -12.89 -11.56
N ALA A 219 1.14 -13.64 -11.60
CA ALA A 219 0.64 -14.27 -12.82
C ALA A 219 0.26 -13.23 -13.89
N TYR A 220 -0.43 -12.15 -13.49
CA TYR A 220 -0.78 -11.05 -14.38
C TYR A 220 0.46 -10.35 -14.92
N GLU A 221 1.41 -9.94 -14.07
CA GLU A 221 2.62 -9.24 -14.52
C GLU A 221 3.50 -10.10 -15.41
N THR A 222 3.59 -11.40 -15.12
CA THR A 222 4.29 -12.36 -15.98
C THR A 222 3.61 -12.46 -17.34
N GLY A 223 2.27 -12.57 -17.36
CA GLY A 223 1.49 -12.60 -18.60
C GLY A 223 1.66 -11.31 -19.41
N MET A 224 1.60 -10.15 -18.76
CA MET A 224 1.81 -8.85 -19.38
C MET A 224 3.22 -8.67 -19.91
N TYR A 225 4.25 -9.15 -19.18
CA TYR A 225 5.63 -9.11 -19.63
C TYR A 225 5.81 -9.85 -20.96
N PHE A 226 5.24 -11.05 -21.08
CA PHE A 226 5.28 -11.82 -22.32
C PHE A 226 4.41 -11.23 -23.44
N TYR A 227 3.20 -10.76 -23.11
CA TYR A 227 2.28 -10.17 -24.08
C TYR A 227 2.83 -8.86 -24.67
N VAL A 228 3.26 -7.93 -23.82
CA VAL A 228 3.83 -6.65 -24.24
C VAL A 228 5.14 -6.89 -24.98
N GLY A 229 6.03 -7.75 -24.46
CA GLY A 229 7.31 -8.04 -25.12
C GLY A 229 7.16 -8.64 -26.53
N LYS A 230 6.07 -9.38 -26.79
CA LYS A 230 5.78 -9.94 -28.12
C LYS A 230 5.08 -8.96 -29.05
N SER A 231 4.14 -8.17 -28.54
CA SER A 231 3.30 -7.28 -29.35
C SER A 231 3.93 -5.91 -29.58
N TYR A 232 4.74 -5.42 -28.64
CA TYR A 232 5.33 -4.08 -28.63
C TYR A 232 6.80 -4.14 -28.15
N PRO A 233 7.76 -4.43 -29.05
CA PRO A 233 9.15 -4.73 -28.66
C PRO A 233 9.89 -3.56 -28.00
N ILE A 234 9.43 -2.32 -28.21
CA ILE A 234 10.02 -1.12 -27.59
C ILE A 234 9.52 -0.96 -26.14
N LEU A 235 8.35 -1.49 -25.81
CA LEU A 235 7.70 -1.27 -24.53
C LEU A 235 8.02 -2.39 -23.54
N LYS A 236 8.24 -2.03 -22.28
CA LYS A 236 8.42 -2.96 -21.16
C LYS A 236 7.62 -2.48 -19.95
N ASN A 237 7.01 -3.40 -19.21
CA ASN A 237 6.20 -3.09 -18.03
C ASN A 237 6.94 -3.31 -16.70
N ALA A 238 7.98 -4.16 -16.69
CA ALA A 238 8.60 -4.63 -15.46
C ALA A 238 10.14 -4.62 -15.52
N LEU A 239 10.74 -4.22 -14.39
CA LEU A 239 12.16 -4.39 -14.07
C LEU A 239 12.28 -5.11 -12.73
N ILE A 240 12.94 -6.26 -12.73
CA ILE A 240 12.96 -7.14 -11.55
C ILE A 240 13.74 -6.50 -10.40
N LEU A 241 14.91 -5.92 -10.66
CA LEU A 241 15.75 -5.36 -9.61
C LEU A 241 15.10 -4.12 -8.98
N SER A 242 14.60 -3.20 -9.82
CA SER A 242 13.79 -2.06 -9.38
C SER A 242 12.49 -2.48 -8.70
N GLY A 243 11.87 -3.58 -9.12
CA GLY A 243 10.69 -4.17 -8.47
C GLY A 243 11.00 -4.66 -7.05
N ILE A 244 12.11 -5.36 -6.84
CA ILE A 244 12.57 -5.79 -5.49
C ILE A 244 12.87 -4.56 -4.63
N GLY A 245 13.55 -3.55 -5.19
CA GLY A 245 13.79 -2.28 -4.51
C GLY A 245 12.49 -1.57 -4.10
N SER A 246 11.48 -1.63 -4.96
CA SER A 246 10.14 -1.06 -4.71
C SER A 246 9.43 -1.74 -3.54
N ILE A 247 9.50 -3.08 -3.45
CA ILE A 247 8.97 -3.83 -2.29
C ILE A 247 9.64 -3.35 -1.00
N PHE A 248 10.97 -3.19 -1.02
CA PHE A 248 11.71 -2.72 0.16
C PHE A 248 11.33 -1.28 0.54
N ILE A 249 11.18 -0.39 -0.43
CA ILE A 249 10.71 1.00 -0.20
C ILE A 249 9.34 0.99 0.49
N GLY A 250 8.39 0.19 -0.01
CA GLY A 250 7.05 0.11 0.57
C GLY A 250 7.04 -0.43 2.00
N TYR A 251 7.83 -1.48 2.25
CA TYR A 251 8.01 -2.03 3.60
C TYR A 251 8.57 -0.98 4.57
N VAL A 252 9.65 -0.30 4.18
CA VAL A 252 10.31 0.71 5.01
C VAL A 252 9.40 1.92 5.24
N ALA A 253 8.74 2.43 4.20
CA ALA A 253 7.86 3.59 4.30
C ALA A 253 6.72 3.35 5.30
N VAL A 254 6.01 2.23 5.18
CA VAL A 254 4.93 1.89 6.10
C VAL A 254 5.46 1.58 7.50
N SER A 255 6.59 0.90 7.62
CA SER A 255 7.23 0.65 8.92
C SER A 255 7.59 1.94 9.64
N LEU A 256 8.11 2.95 8.94
CA LEU A 256 8.40 4.28 9.50
C LEU A 256 7.15 5.03 9.90
N ILE A 257 6.07 4.96 9.11
CA ILE A 257 4.78 5.58 9.44
C ILE A 257 4.18 4.94 10.70
N VAL A 258 4.19 3.60 10.77
CA VAL A 258 3.72 2.86 11.94
C VAL A 258 4.59 3.17 13.15
N TRP A 259 5.91 3.25 12.97
CA TRP A 259 6.84 3.61 14.05
C TRP A 259 6.59 5.04 14.56
N SER A 260 6.41 6.01 13.66
CA SER A 260 6.07 7.40 14.02
C SER A 260 4.77 7.47 14.81
N ALA A 261 3.76 6.68 14.44
CA ALA A 261 2.48 6.64 15.14
C ALA A 261 2.56 5.94 16.51
N THR A 262 3.45 4.97 16.69
CA THR A 262 3.47 4.07 17.86
C THR A 262 4.61 4.33 18.84
N GLY A 263 5.64 5.09 18.44
CA GLY A 263 6.79 5.47 19.26
C GLY A 263 7.76 4.34 19.65
N SER A 264 7.59 3.12 19.13
CA SER A 264 8.50 1.98 19.36
C SER A 264 8.31 0.90 18.28
N LEU A 265 9.38 0.48 17.59
CA LEU A 265 9.38 -0.55 16.53
C LEU A 265 9.07 -1.96 17.06
N LYS A 266 9.46 -2.26 18.30
CA LYS A 266 9.21 -3.59 18.93
C LYS A 266 7.76 -3.77 19.36
N ASP A 267 7.12 -2.69 19.79
CA ASP A 267 5.77 -2.74 20.35
C ASP A 267 4.71 -2.21 19.38
N GLY A 268 5.08 -1.64 18.23
CA GLY A 268 4.16 -0.86 17.38
C GLY A 268 2.87 -1.60 17.00
N PRO A 269 2.94 -2.74 16.30
CA PRO A 269 1.75 -3.49 15.90
C PRO A 269 0.94 -4.01 17.10
N MET A 270 1.61 -4.54 18.13
CA MET A 270 0.96 -5.04 19.35
C MET A 270 0.29 -3.93 20.17
N ARG A 271 0.91 -2.76 20.23
CA ARG A 271 0.40 -1.60 20.95
C ARG A 271 -0.82 -1.03 20.25
N LEU A 272 -0.83 -1.00 18.92
CA LEU A 272 -1.96 -0.55 18.12
C LEU A 272 -3.15 -1.52 18.27
N MET A 273 -2.87 -2.84 18.25
CA MET A 273 -3.85 -3.88 18.56
C MET A 273 -4.39 -3.74 20.00
N CYS A 274 -3.51 -3.49 20.97
CA CYS A 274 -3.87 -3.26 22.37
C CYS A 274 -4.80 -2.06 22.57
N VAL A 275 -4.52 -0.93 21.93
CA VAL A 275 -5.36 0.25 22.06
C VAL A 275 -6.71 0.05 21.38
N LYS A 276 -6.74 -0.55 20.18
CA LYS A 276 -7.99 -0.85 19.48
C LYS A 276 -8.89 -1.73 20.35
N MET A 277 -8.34 -2.84 20.83
CA MET A 277 -9.03 -3.82 21.64
C MET A 277 -9.50 -3.27 23.00
N TYR A 278 -8.70 -2.38 23.60
CA TYR A 278 -9.12 -1.64 24.78
C TYR A 278 -10.33 -0.72 24.49
N ASN A 279 -10.32 0.02 23.37
CA ASN A 279 -11.45 0.86 22.97
C ASN A 279 -12.70 0.03 22.61
N ASP A 280 -12.52 -1.12 21.96
CA ASP A 280 -13.61 -2.05 21.61
C ASP A 280 -14.26 -2.62 22.88
N ILE A 281 -13.47 -2.98 23.88
CA ILE A 281 -14.02 -3.40 25.18
C ILE A 281 -14.70 -2.21 25.86
N LEU A 282 -14.13 -1.02 25.82
CA LEU A 282 -14.72 0.17 26.45
C LEU A 282 -16.07 0.57 25.83
N ARG A 283 -16.31 0.26 24.55
CA ARG A 283 -17.63 0.43 23.89
C ARG A 283 -18.73 -0.46 24.45
N LEU A 284 -18.38 -1.54 25.17
CA LEU A 284 -19.35 -2.43 25.82
C LEU A 284 -19.79 -1.90 27.20
N ASP A 285 -19.63 -0.59 27.46
CA ASP A 285 -19.95 0.08 28.74
C ASP A 285 -19.27 -0.54 29.98
N VAL A 286 -18.10 -1.13 29.80
CA VAL A 286 -17.30 -1.69 30.90
C VAL A 286 -16.36 -0.64 31.47
N GLY A 287 -16.24 -0.59 32.80
CA GLY A 287 -15.34 0.34 33.48
C GLY A 287 -13.87 0.20 33.06
N HIS A 288 -13.12 1.31 33.16
CA HIS A 288 -11.73 1.44 32.69
C HIS A 288 -10.79 0.31 33.14
N GLU A 289 -10.84 -0.06 34.42
CA GLU A 289 -9.99 -1.13 34.99
C GLU A 289 -10.39 -2.53 34.48
N THR A 290 -11.68 -2.75 34.21
CA THR A 290 -12.18 -4.00 33.61
C THR A 290 -11.77 -4.09 32.15
N ALA A 291 -11.79 -2.97 31.42
CA ALA A 291 -11.32 -2.91 30.03
C ALA A 291 -9.81 -3.17 29.92
N ILE A 292 -8.99 -2.63 30.83
CA ILE A 292 -7.55 -2.91 30.90
C ILE A 292 -7.31 -4.40 31.15
N LYS A 293 -7.99 -4.99 32.14
CA LYS A 293 -7.84 -6.41 32.47
C LYS A 293 -8.33 -7.32 31.35
N GLY A 294 -9.43 -6.99 30.69
CA GLY A 294 -9.95 -7.72 29.54
C GLY A 294 -9.00 -7.69 28.35
N THR A 295 -8.43 -6.52 28.05
CA THR A 295 -7.42 -6.35 26.99
C THR A 295 -6.13 -7.12 27.30
N ALA A 296 -5.66 -7.03 28.54
CA ALA A 296 -4.48 -7.74 29.02
C ALA A 296 -4.65 -9.27 28.90
N HIS A 297 -5.79 -9.79 29.36
CA HIS A 297 -6.10 -11.21 29.30
C HIS A 297 -6.19 -11.72 27.85
N ALA A 298 -6.79 -10.95 26.95
CA ALA A 298 -7.00 -11.40 25.59
C ALA A 298 -5.80 -11.19 24.66
N LEU A 299 -4.85 -10.30 24.98
CA LEU A 299 -3.55 -10.20 24.29
C LEU A 299 -2.42 -11.00 24.96
N GLY A 300 -2.67 -11.62 26.12
CA GLY A 300 -1.63 -12.30 26.89
C GLY A 300 -0.54 -11.33 27.39
N LEU A 301 -0.91 -10.07 27.64
CA LEU A 301 -0.01 -9.01 28.08
C LEU A 301 -0.21 -8.71 29.57
N PRO A 302 0.85 -8.32 30.30
CA PRO A 302 0.69 -7.86 31.68
C PRO A 302 -0.18 -6.59 31.73
N PRO A 303 -1.12 -6.48 32.70
CA PRO A 303 -2.09 -5.39 32.75
C PRO A 303 -1.45 -4.01 32.95
N GLU A 304 -0.29 -3.97 33.61
CA GLU A 304 0.50 -2.74 33.79
C GLU A 304 0.98 -2.17 32.46
N ARG A 305 1.37 -3.04 31.52
CA ARG A 305 1.84 -2.65 30.18
C ARG A 305 0.70 -2.12 29.32
N VAL A 306 -0.48 -2.74 29.42
CA VAL A 306 -1.71 -2.25 28.79
C VAL A 306 -2.08 -0.87 29.34
N LYS A 307 -2.05 -0.71 30.66
CA LYS A 307 -2.34 0.57 31.34
C LYS A 307 -1.37 1.66 30.90
N GLU A 308 -0.07 1.37 30.83
CA GLU A 308 0.95 2.30 30.34
C GLU A 308 0.70 2.73 28.88
N TRP A 309 0.38 1.77 28.01
CA TRP A 309 0.14 2.03 26.59
C TRP A 309 -1.12 2.85 26.33
N VAL A 310 -2.20 2.54 27.05
CA VAL A 310 -3.47 3.28 27.01
C VAL A 310 -3.30 4.69 27.58
N ALA A 311 -2.60 4.83 28.72
CA ALA A 311 -2.34 6.14 29.33
C ALA A 311 -1.52 7.05 28.41
N LYS A 312 -0.49 6.52 27.74
CA LYS A 312 0.33 7.26 26.77
C LYS A 312 -0.42 7.64 25.47
N GLN A 313 -1.58 7.03 25.19
CA GLN A 313 -2.40 7.30 24.01
C GLN A 313 -3.64 8.18 24.29
N ARG A 314 -3.99 8.43 25.56
CA ARG A 314 -5.09 9.31 25.96
C ARG A 314 -4.91 10.69 25.31
N GLY A 315 -5.73 11.01 24.31
CA GLY A 315 -5.71 12.27 23.55
C GLY A 315 -4.97 12.27 22.20
N LYS A 316 -4.36 11.16 21.75
CA LYS A 316 -3.57 11.13 20.49
C LYS A 316 -4.16 10.27 19.36
N MET A 317 -5.03 9.32 19.67
CA MET A 317 -5.72 8.48 18.68
C MET A 317 -7.13 8.16 19.16
N GLN A 318 -8.13 8.84 18.61
CA GLN A 318 -9.47 8.28 18.54
C GLN A 318 -9.48 7.33 17.34
N VAL A 319 -9.44 6.03 17.60
CA VAL A 319 -9.78 5.03 16.58
C VAL A 319 -11.29 4.81 16.74
N SER A 320 -12.08 5.51 15.91
CA SER A 320 -13.51 5.28 15.76
C SER A 320 -13.81 3.96 15.05
#